data_AF-A0AAU5RFP4-F1
#
_entry.id   AF-A0AAU5RFP4-F1
#
_cell.length_a   1.000
_cell.length_b   1.000
_cell.length_c   1.000
_cell.angle_alpha   90.00
_cell.angle_beta   90.00
_cell.angle_gamma   90.00
#
_symmetry.space_group_name_H-M   'P 1'
#
loop_
_entity.id
_entity.type
_entity.pdbx_description
1 polymer ?
#
loop_
_entity_poly.entity_id
_entity_poly.type
_entity_poly.pdbx_seq_one_letter_code
_entity_poly.pdbx_strand_id
1 'polypeptide(L)'
;MRVRRLGNRSNRQRTGPLASVRTPPDAGVISCRVLDPVNQPVPQAEFTVADAMGRVVVSGGTDPYGQILATVPAGEYRLAVSAEGYAPFRANAVVAADSLASLGDVILQVSRPPELPATGDWAIEPAHSSIGFTARHIGLARIHGRFNSFAGAVRIADPAEQSALHVVIDAGSIDTNVKMRDDHLRSADFLDVARFPTLEFYSDRFVHRGGARWAVPGALSLHGVTRTVTLDVEYLGLGNGMEGEVRAACRATTELHRDDFTVSWQTMLARGIAVVGPSIQVELDIQIVRQG
;
A
#
# COMPACT_ATOMS: atom_id res chain seq x y z
N MET A 1 -59.53 -39.67 -13.72
CA MET A 1 -58.65 -40.45 -12.83
C MET A 1 -57.23 -39.88 -12.93
N ARG A 2 -56.80 -39.07 -11.96
CA ARG A 2 -55.46 -38.43 -11.94
C ARG A 2 -54.51 -39.32 -11.15
N VAL A 3 -53.44 -39.82 -11.77
CA VAL A 3 -52.35 -40.51 -11.05
C VAL A 3 -51.20 -39.52 -10.87
N ARG A 4 -51.04 -39.05 -9.62
CA ARG A 4 -49.88 -38.29 -9.13
C ARG A 4 -48.68 -39.25 -9.07
N ARG A 5 -47.62 -38.99 -9.84
CA ARG A 5 -46.28 -39.53 -9.54
C ARG A 5 -45.57 -38.56 -8.61
N LEU A 6 -45.44 -38.93 -7.34
CA LEU A 6 -44.50 -38.30 -6.41
C LEU A 6 -43.08 -38.74 -6.79
N GLY A 7 -42.29 -37.82 -7.33
CA GLY A 7 -40.85 -37.97 -7.53
C GLY A 7 -40.11 -37.73 -6.22
N ASN A 8 -39.39 -38.75 -5.80
CA ASN A 8 -38.66 -38.90 -4.55
C ASN A 8 -37.58 -37.81 -4.38
N ARG A 9 -37.74 -36.89 -3.41
CA ARG A 9 -36.65 -35.99 -2.98
C ARG A 9 -35.75 -36.79 -2.03
N SER A 10 -34.61 -37.25 -2.53
CA SER A 10 -33.54 -37.80 -1.68
C SER A 10 -32.98 -36.68 -0.81
N ASN A 11 -33.43 -36.61 0.44
CA ASN A 11 -32.87 -35.74 1.46
C ASN A 11 -31.55 -36.37 1.93
N ARG A 12 -30.43 -36.07 1.25
CA ARG A 12 -29.10 -36.35 1.80
C ARG A 12 -28.89 -35.37 2.96
N GLN A 13 -29.07 -35.84 4.19
CA GLN A 13 -28.61 -35.11 5.37
C GLN A 13 -27.09 -34.90 5.23
N ARG A 14 -26.67 -33.64 5.05
CA ARG A 14 -25.26 -33.26 5.12
C ARG A 14 -24.81 -33.42 6.56
N THR A 15 -24.04 -34.47 6.85
CA THR A 15 -23.34 -34.64 8.12
C THR A 15 -21.91 -34.14 7.95
N GLY A 16 -21.62 -32.96 8.49
CA GLY A 16 -20.30 -32.32 8.42
C GLY A 16 -20.31 -30.92 9.02
N PRO A 17 -19.13 -30.31 9.25
CA PRO A 17 -19.01 -28.99 9.89
C PRO A 17 -19.66 -27.84 9.10
N LEU A 18 -20.07 -28.08 7.85
CA LEU A 18 -20.80 -27.14 6.98
C LEU A 18 -22.29 -27.47 6.84
N ALA A 19 -22.87 -28.32 7.69
CA ALA A 19 -24.26 -28.77 7.57
C ALA A 19 -25.29 -27.61 7.52
N SER A 20 -24.97 -26.44 8.09
CA SER A 20 -25.79 -25.23 8.09
C SER A 20 -25.39 -24.18 7.03
N VAL A 21 -24.26 -24.34 6.33
CA VAL A 21 -23.74 -23.38 5.36
C VAL A 21 -24.03 -23.86 3.95
N ARG A 22 -24.78 -23.07 3.17
CA ARG A 22 -25.00 -23.34 1.75
C ARG A 22 -23.82 -22.83 0.93
N THR A 23 -22.90 -23.73 0.60
CA THR A 23 -21.88 -23.49 -0.41
C THR A 23 -22.40 -23.90 -1.81
N PRO A 24 -21.94 -23.23 -2.88
CA PRO A 24 -22.08 -23.75 -4.24
C PRO A 24 -21.54 -25.20 -4.35
N PRO A 25 -22.06 -26.03 -5.28
CA PRO A 25 -21.72 -27.45 -5.38
C PRO A 25 -20.23 -27.75 -5.64
N ASP A 26 -19.52 -26.79 -6.24
CA ASP A 26 -18.10 -26.84 -6.60
C ASP A 26 -17.23 -26.03 -5.64
N ALA A 27 -17.80 -25.51 -4.55
CA ALA A 27 -17.11 -24.67 -3.59
C ALA A 27 -16.94 -25.35 -2.23
N GLY A 28 -15.88 -24.99 -1.53
CA GLY A 28 -15.65 -25.27 -0.13
C GLY A 28 -15.43 -23.99 0.66
N VAL A 29 -15.05 -24.15 1.93
CA VAL A 29 -14.83 -23.03 2.84
C VAL A 29 -13.43 -23.12 3.45
N ILE A 30 -12.68 -22.02 3.43
CA ILE A 30 -11.46 -21.84 4.21
C ILE A 30 -11.85 -21.21 5.56
N SER A 31 -11.35 -21.77 6.66
CA SER A 31 -11.52 -21.17 7.99
C SER A 31 -10.22 -21.14 8.79
N CYS A 32 -10.04 -20.10 9.59
CA CYS A 32 -9.05 -20.09 10.66
C CYS A 32 -9.43 -19.09 11.75
N ARG A 33 -8.78 -19.20 12.91
CA ARG A 33 -8.86 -18.20 13.97
C ARG A 33 -7.49 -17.53 14.11
N VAL A 34 -7.46 -16.22 13.96
CA VAL A 34 -6.25 -15.41 14.06
C VAL A 34 -6.08 -14.94 15.49
N LEU A 35 -4.95 -15.33 16.08
CA LEU A 35 -4.59 -15.03 17.47
C LEU A 35 -3.25 -14.28 17.54
N ASP A 36 -3.05 -13.53 18.60
CA ASP A 36 -1.75 -12.98 18.98
C ASP A 36 -0.90 -14.04 19.74
N PRO A 37 0.39 -13.76 20.05
CA PRO A 37 1.25 -14.68 20.78
C PRO A 37 0.81 -15.00 22.21
N VAL A 38 -0.14 -14.26 22.78
CA VAL A 38 -0.73 -14.52 24.10
C VAL A 38 -2.13 -15.14 23.98
N ASN A 39 -2.48 -15.66 22.80
CA ASN A 39 -3.73 -16.35 22.46
C ASN A 39 -4.99 -15.50 22.54
N GLN A 40 -4.88 -14.17 22.42
CA GLN A 40 -6.03 -13.29 22.25
C GLN A 40 -6.41 -13.16 20.76
N PRO A 41 -7.70 -13.10 20.42
CA PRO A 41 -8.14 -12.78 19.07
C PRO A 41 -7.56 -11.48 18.56
N VAL A 42 -7.09 -11.47 17.32
CA VAL A 42 -6.70 -10.23 16.63
C VAL A 42 -7.89 -9.74 15.80
N PRO A 43 -8.67 -8.75 16.30
CA PRO A 43 -9.77 -8.19 15.52
C PRO A 43 -9.22 -7.32 14.38
N GLN A 44 -9.99 -7.20 13.29
CA GLN A 44 -9.63 -6.35 12.14
C GLN A 44 -8.30 -6.72 11.46
N ALA A 45 -7.79 -7.94 11.66
CA ALA A 45 -6.70 -8.45 10.83
C ALA A 45 -7.24 -8.62 9.41
N GLU A 46 -6.56 -8.04 8.43
CA GLU A 46 -6.92 -8.18 7.03
C GLU A 46 -6.45 -9.53 6.50
N PHE A 47 -7.25 -10.14 5.64
CA PHE A 47 -6.86 -11.37 4.96
C PHE A 47 -7.12 -11.30 3.47
N THR A 48 -6.31 -12.05 2.73
CA THR A 48 -6.52 -12.33 1.30
C THR A 48 -6.38 -13.83 1.05
N VAL A 49 -7.22 -14.36 0.18
CA VAL A 49 -7.11 -15.70 -0.39
C VAL A 49 -6.79 -15.51 -1.87
N ALA A 50 -5.63 -16.00 -2.30
CA ALA A 50 -5.21 -15.94 -3.70
C ALA A 50 -5.16 -17.34 -4.33
N ASP A 51 -5.50 -17.44 -5.61
CA ASP A 51 -5.35 -18.67 -6.39
C ASP A 51 -3.86 -18.97 -6.71
N ALA A 52 -3.61 -20.10 -7.38
CA ALA A 52 -2.26 -20.52 -7.76
C ALA A 52 -1.53 -19.51 -8.68
N MET A 53 -2.26 -18.64 -9.39
CA MET A 53 -1.69 -17.57 -10.23
C MET A 53 -1.42 -16.29 -9.43
N GLY A 54 -1.70 -16.28 -8.13
CA GLY A 54 -1.53 -15.11 -7.26
C GLY A 54 -2.67 -14.09 -7.36
N ARG A 55 -3.77 -14.40 -8.06
CA ARG A 55 -4.92 -13.50 -8.13
C ARG A 55 -5.73 -13.63 -6.85
N VAL A 56 -6.00 -12.51 -6.19
CA VAL A 56 -6.86 -12.48 -5.00
C VAL A 56 -8.30 -12.80 -5.42
N VAL A 57 -8.84 -13.88 -4.87
CA VAL A 57 -10.22 -14.32 -5.12
C VAL A 57 -11.18 -13.89 -4.01
N VAL A 58 -10.68 -13.73 -2.79
CA VAL A 58 -11.43 -13.24 -1.63
C VAL A 58 -10.51 -12.39 -0.77
N SER A 59 -11.02 -11.30 -0.21
CA SER A 59 -10.36 -10.51 0.82
C SER A 59 -11.38 -10.03 1.85
N GLY A 60 -10.92 -9.73 3.06
CA GLY A 60 -11.78 -9.23 4.13
C GLY A 60 -11.00 -8.98 5.42
N GLY A 61 -11.73 -8.75 6.51
CA GLY A 61 -11.16 -8.64 7.86
C GLY A 61 -11.60 -9.80 8.74
N THR A 62 -10.87 -10.06 9.82
CA THR A 62 -11.34 -10.93 10.90
C THR A 62 -12.54 -10.32 11.61
N ASP A 63 -13.44 -11.17 12.08
CA ASP A 63 -14.49 -10.76 13.01
C ASP A 63 -13.90 -10.36 14.39
N PRO A 64 -14.71 -9.85 15.33
CA PRO A 64 -14.22 -9.51 16.68
C PRO A 64 -13.61 -10.67 17.48
N TYR A 65 -13.81 -11.93 17.04
CA TYR A 65 -13.27 -13.13 17.65
C TYR A 65 -12.08 -13.72 16.89
N GLY A 66 -11.56 -12.98 15.90
CA GLY A 66 -10.41 -13.36 15.09
C GLY A 66 -10.75 -14.36 13.98
N GLN A 67 -12.02 -14.64 13.70
CA GLN A 67 -12.40 -15.67 12.73
C GLN A 67 -12.28 -15.15 11.30
N ILE A 68 -11.75 -16.01 10.45
CA ILE A 68 -11.82 -15.91 8.98
C ILE A 68 -12.70 -17.04 8.48
N LEU A 69 -13.65 -16.70 7.61
CA LEU A 69 -14.48 -17.66 6.90
C LEU A 69 -14.65 -17.19 5.45
N ALA A 70 -14.10 -17.95 4.50
CA ALA A 70 -14.13 -17.59 3.09
C ALA A 70 -14.61 -18.77 2.25
N THR A 71 -15.68 -18.58 1.46
CA THR A 71 -16.13 -19.59 0.50
C THR A 71 -15.40 -19.39 -0.82
N VAL A 72 -14.76 -20.45 -1.33
CA VAL A 72 -14.00 -20.43 -2.59
C VAL A 72 -14.28 -21.71 -3.39
N PRO A 73 -14.12 -21.69 -4.73
CA PRO A 73 -14.15 -22.90 -5.54
C PRO A 73 -13.18 -23.97 -5.01
N ALA A 74 -13.38 -25.23 -5.39
CA ALA A 74 -12.42 -26.28 -5.11
C ALA A 74 -11.09 -26.00 -5.84
N GLY A 75 -9.97 -26.10 -5.14
CA GLY A 75 -8.65 -25.77 -5.68
C GLY A 75 -7.59 -25.53 -4.61
N GLU A 76 -6.43 -25.09 -5.05
CA GLU A 76 -5.32 -24.70 -4.20
C GLU A 76 -5.26 -23.19 -4.05
N TYR A 77 -5.07 -22.74 -2.81
CA TYR A 77 -5.09 -21.34 -2.44
C TYR A 77 -3.95 -20.99 -1.50
N ARG A 78 -3.59 -19.72 -1.48
CA ARG A 78 -2.72 -19.12 -0.47
C ARG A 78 -3.54 -18.14 0.36
N LEU A 79 -3.68 -18.42 1.66
CA LEU A 79 -4.15 -17.46 2.64
C LEU A 79 -2.98 -16.57 3.05
N ALA A 80 -3.19 -15.26 3.05
CA ALA A 80 -2.32 -14.31 3.72
C ALA A 80 -3.13 -13.51 4.75
N VAL A 81 -2.57 -13.30 5.93
CA VAL A 81 -3.17 -12.52 7.02
C VAL A 81 -2.17 -11.46 7.46
N SER A 82 -2.64 -10.22 7.60
CA SER A 82 -1.86 -9.08 8.05
C SER A 82 -2.61 -8.29 9.11
N ALA A 83 -1.90 -7.84 10.14
CA ALA A 83 -2.43 -6.97 11.17
C ALA A 83 -1.33 -6.00 11.62
N GLU A 84 -1.73 -4.79 12.02
CA GLU A 84 -0.80 -3.78 12.53
C GLU A 84 -0.02 -4.32 13.73
N GLY A 85 1.30 -4.10 13.75
CA GLY A 85 2.19 -4.62 14.80
C GLY A 85 2.56 -6.11 14.67
N TYR A 86 2.06 -6.84 13.67
CA TYR A 86 2.36 -8.25 13.45
C TYR A 86 3.05 -8.51 12.10
N ALA A 87 3.91 -9.52 12.06
CA ALA A 87 4.50 -10.01 10.82
C ALA A 87 3.42 -10.70 9.96
N PRO A 88 3.37 -10.46 8.63
CA PRO A 88 2.40 -11.11 7.77
C PRO A 88 2.51 -12.64 7.82
N PHE A 89 1.39 -13.31 8.02
CA PHE A 89 1.31 -14.77 7.99
C PHE A 89 0.87 -15.24 6.61
N ARG A 90 1.43 -16.36 6.12
CA ARG A 90 1.02 -17.01 4.87
C ARG A 90 0.93 -18.51 5.06
N ALA A 91 -0.14 -19.12 4.55
CA ALA A 91 -0.32 -20.56 4.51
C ALA A 91 -0.99 -21.01 3.21
N ASN A 92 -0.67 -22.21 2.76
CA ASN A 92 -1.39 -22.85 1.67
C ASN A 92 -2.62 -23.57 2.22
N ALA A 93 -3.72 -23.55 1.45
CA ALA A 93 -4.94 -24.26 1.75
C ALA A 93 -5.40 -25.01 0.50
N VAL A 94 -5.74 -26.29 0.65
CA VAL A 94 -6.39 -27.08 -0.40
C VAL A 94 -7.86 -27.21 -0.03
N VAL A 95 -8.73 -26.75 -0.91
CA VAL A 95 -10.18 -26.72 -0.69
C VAL A 95 -10.83 -27.74 -1.61
N ALA A 96 -11.58 -28.68 -1.06
CA ALA A 96 -12.42 -29.59 -1.83
C ALA A 96 -13.87 -29.09 -1.89
N ALA A 97 -14.63 -29.57 -2.87
CA ALA A 97 -16.05 -29.27 -2.98
C ALA A 97 -16.79 -29.80 -1.75
N ASP A 98 -17.69 -28.97 -1.19
CA ASP A 98 -18.47 -29.29 0.02
C ASP A 98 -17.61 -29.63 1.26
N SER A 99 -16.40 -29.06 1.36
CA SER A 99 -15.49 -29.30 2.50
C SER A 99 -15.13 -28.02 3.26
N LEU A 100 -14.82 -28.18 4.55
CA LEU A 100 -14.18 -27.15 5.36
C LEU A 100 -12.67 -27.40 5.40
N ALA A 101 -11.90 -26.53 4.75
CA ALA A 101 -10.45 -26.46 4.86
C ALA A 101 -10.07 -25.56 6.05
N SER A 102 -10.01 -26.15 7.24
CA SER A 102 -9.60 -25.43 8.45
C SER A 102 -8.08 -25.41 8.60
N LEU A 103 -7.51 -24.21 8.78
CA LEU A 103 -6.10 -24.03 9.14
C LEU A 103 -5.89 -23.95 10.66
N GLY A 104 -6.96 -24.09 11.46
CA GLY A 104 -6.89 -24.01 12.92
C GLY A 104 -6.58 -22.61 13.43
N ASP A 105 -5.82 -22.53 14.52
CA ASP A 105 -5.34 -21.29 15.10
C ASP A 105 -4.08 -20.80 14.36
N VAL A 106 -4.16 -19.59 13.82
CA VAL A 106 -3.06 -18.86 13.18
C VAL A 106 -2.54 -17.84 14.19
N ILE A 107 -1.40 -18.17 14.81
CA ILE A 107 -0.75 -17.28 15.77
C ILE A 107 0.18 -16.31 15.01
N LEU A 108 -0.26 -15.06 14.90
CA LEU A 108 0.56 -14.00 14.34
C LEU A 108 1.76 -13.73 15.23
N GLN A 109 2.92 -13.52 14.63
CA GLN A 109 4.14 -13.16 15.35
C GLN A 109 4.21 -11.63 15.44
N VAL A 110 4.60 -11.08 16.59
CA VAL A 110 4.87 -9.64 16.69
C VAL A 110 5.90 -9.27 15.65
N SER A 111 5.60 -8.25 14.84
CA SER A 111 6.57 -7.67 13.94
C SER A 111 7.65 -7.02 14.80
N ARG A 112 8.85 -7.62 14.83
CA ARG A 112 10.00 -6.90 15.35
C ARG A 112 10.24 -5.74 14.39
N PRO A 113 10.25 -4.48 14.88
CA PRO A 113 10.61 -3.37 14.01
C PRO A 113 12.00 -3.68 13.44
N PRO A 114 12.23 -3.40 12.14
CA PRO A 114 13.56 -3.53 11.58
C PRO A 114 14.53 -2.68 12.39
N GLU A 115 15.79 -3.11 12.49
CA GLU A 115 16.82 -2.31 13.14
C GLU A 115 16.87 -0.92 12.52
N LEU A 116 16.69 0.11 13.35
CA LEU A 116 16.69 1.49 12.87
C LEU A 116 18.09 1.89 12.44
N PRO A 117 18.21 2.82 11.47
CA PRO A 117 19.52 3.33 11.09
C PRO A 117 20.22 4.00 12.28
N ALA A 118 21.55 3.91 12.31
CA ALA A 118 22.33 4.62 13.30
C ALA A 118 22.08 6.14 13.21
N THR A 119 22.14 6.81 14.37
CA THR A 119 22.06 8.26 14.45
C THR A 119 23.13 8.93 13.59
N GLY A 120 22.80 10.08 13.02
CA GLY A 120 23.69 10.87 12.18
C GLY A 120 23.05 11.24 10.86
N ASP A 121 23.87 11.73 9.94
CA ASP A 121 23.43 12.23 8.66
C ASP A 121 23.47 11.13 7.60
N TRP A 122 22.43 11.12 6.77
CA TRP A 122 22.22 10.21 5.66
C TRP A 122 21.80 11.03 4.44
N ALA A 123 22.17 10.57 3.25
CA ALA A 123 21.76 11.20 2.00
C ALA A 123 20.92 10.23 1.18
N ILE A 124 19.89 10.73 0.51
CA ILE A 124 19.18 9.98 -0.53
C ILE A 124 20.18 9.66 -1.63
N GLU A 125 20.20 8.40 -2.04
CA GLU A 125 21.01 7.93 -3.14
C GLU A 125 20.12 7.83 -4.39
N PRO A 126 20.26 8.76 -5.37
CA PRO A 126 19.27 8.90 -6.43
C PRO A 126 19.20 7.70 -7.40
N ALA A 127 20.27 6.93 -7.58
CA ALA A 127 20.28 5.84 -8.56
C ALA A 127 19.44 4.62 -8.13
N HIS A 128 19.21 4.45 -6.82
CA HIS A 128 18.32 3.41 -6.27
C HIS A 128 17.08 4.00 -5.58
N SER A 129 16.72 5.23 -5.95
CA SER A 129 15.54 5.92 -5.43
C SER A 129 14.60 6.33 -6.57
N SER A 130 13.31 6.47 -6.28
CA SER A 130 12.33 6.96 -7.25
C SER A 130 11.23 7.78 -6.59
N ILE A 131 10.74 8.77 -7.33
CA ILE A 131 9.60 9.61 -6.98
C ILE A 131 8.59 9.51 -8.11
N GLY A 132 7.58 8.66 -7.92
CA GLY A 132 6.51 8.40 -8.87
C GLY A 132 5.20 9.10 -8.49
N PHE A 133 4.39 9.39 -9.49
CA PHE A 133 3.02 9.86 -9.28
C PHE A 133 2.05 9.27 -10.31
N THR A 134 0.79 9.17 -9.92
CA THR A 134 -0.31 8.72 -10.78
C THR A 134 -1.47 9.70 -10.73
N ALA A 135 -1.84 10.22 -11.91
CA ALA A 135 -3.02 11.04 -12.12
C ALA A 135 -4.11 10.28 -12.88
N ARG A 136 -5.39 10.63 -12.69
CA ARG A 136 -6.50 10.09 -13.48
C ARG A 136 -6.86 11.02 -14.63
N HIS A 137 -6.92 10.49 -15.85
CA HIS A 137 -7.40 11.19 -17.04
C HIS A 137 -8.87 10.82 -17.29
N ILE A 138 -9.75 11.82 -17.32
CA ILE A 138 -11.22 11.73 -17.49
C ILE A 138 -11.90 10.68 -16.61
N GLY A 139 -11.33 10.38 -15.44
CA GLY A 139 -11.81 9.34 -14.51
C GLY A 139 -11.58 7.89 -14.97
N LEU A 140 -11.02 7.67 -16.16
CA LEU A 140 -10.89 6.33 -16.76
C LEU A 140 -9.43 5.85 -16.80
N ALA A 141 -8.55 6.58 -17.48
CA ALA A 141 -7.18 6.17 -17.70
C ALA A 141 -6.24 6.69 -16.61
N ARG A 142 -5.15 5.96 -16.34
CA ARG A 142 -4.08 6.40 -15.44
C ARG A 142 -2.92 6.98 -16.25
N ILE A 143 -2.47 8.18 -15.86
CA ILE A 143 -1.23 8.78 -16.34
C ILE A 143 -0.20 8.59 -15.23
N HIS A 144 0.85 7.85 -15.54
CA HIS A 144 2.00 7.69 -14.66
C HIS A 144 3.05 8.72 -15.04
N GLY A 145 3.69 9.30 -14.04
CA GLY A 145 4.85 10.14 -14.22
C GLY A 145 5.83 9.99 -13.07
N ARG A 146 6.99 10.63 -13.20
CA ARG A 146 8.03 10.63 -12.20
C ARG A 146 8.85 11.91 -12.27
N PHE A 147 9.66 12.16 -11.25
CA PHE A 147 10.73 13.14 -11.28
C PHE A 147 12.08 12.41 -11.34
N ASN A 148 12.90 12.76 -12.33
CA ASN A 148 14.18 12.07 -12.58
C ASN A 148 15.38 12.71 -11.85
N SER A 149 15.22 13.90 -11.26
CA SER A 149 16.29 14.62 -10.57
C SER A 149 15.80 15.14 -9.22
N PHE A 150 16.43 14.66 -8.16
CA PHE A 150 16.16 15.04 -6.78
C PHE A 150 17.38 14.74 -5.91
N ALA A 151 17.45 15.41 -4.77
CA ALA A 151 18.40 15.13 -3.71
C ALA A 151 17.69 15.28 -2.36
N GLY A 152 18.22 14.63 -1.33
CA GLY A 152 17.71 14.84 0.01
C GLY A 152 18.70 14.41 1.07
N ALA A 153 18.56 15.03 2.24
CA ALA A 153 19.32 14.71 3.43
C ALA A 153 18.34 14.29 4.54
N VAL A 154 18.73 13.29 5.32
CA VAL A 154 18.00 12.78 6.46
C VAL A 154 18.94 12.75 7.65
N ARG A 155 18.57 13.41 8.74
CA ARG A 155 19.27 13.32 10.02
C ARG A 155 18.49 12.42 10.95
N ILE A 156 19.04 11.25 11.24
CA ILE A 156 18.47 10.29 12.17
C ILE A 156 18.88 10.67 13.59
N ALA A 157 17.89 10.86 14.46
CA ALA A 157 18.07 11.25 15.87
C ALA A 157 17.85 10.07 16.83
N ASP A 158 18.19 10.26 18.10
CA ASP A 158 17.78 9.41 19.22
C ASP A 158 17.09 10.29 20.27
N PRO A 159 15.77 10.15 20.50
CA PRO A 159 14.87 9.17 19.89
C PRO A 159 14.59 9.45 18.40
N ALA A 160 14.33 8.39 17.63
CA ALA A 160 14.14 8.45 16.17
C ALA A 160 12.99 9.36 15.73
N GLU A 161 12.00 9.58 16.59
CA GLU A 161 10.88 10.50 16.40
C GLU A 161 11.31 11.98 16.25
N GLN A 162 12.52 12.33 16.67
CA GLN A 162 13.11 13.67 16.51
C GLN A 162 14.00 13.80 15.25
N SER A 163 13.94 12.82 14.36
CA SER A 163 14.66 12.86 13.08
C SER A 163 14.08 13.95 12.17
N ALA A 164 14.93 14.47 11.29
CA ALA A 164 14.55 15.51 10.35
C ALA A 164 15.00 15.13 8.94
N LEU A 165 14.31 15.66 7.92
CA LEU A 165 14.70 15.50 6.53
C LEU A 165 14.38 16.74 5.70
N HIS A 166 15.14 16.92 4.63
CA HIS A 166 14.90 17.92 3.59
C HIS A 166 15.14 17.28 2.23
N VAL A 167 14.17 17.39 1.33
CA VAL A 167 14.23 16.88 -0.04
C VAL A 167 13.98 18.03 -0.99
N VAL A 168 14.80 18.13 -2.02
CA VAL A 168 14.66 19.08 -3.13
C VAL A 168 14.53 18.29 -4.42
N ILE A 169 13.46 18.55 -5.16
CA ILE A 169 13.12 17.88 -6.43
C ILE A 169 13.17 18.95 -7.52
N ASP A 170 13.88 18.66 -8.61
CA ASP A 170 13.87 19.52 -9.80
C ASP A 170 12.54 19.36 -10.54
N ALA A 171 11.74 20.43 -10.54
CA ALA A 171 10.42 20.46 -11.19
C ALA A 171 10.53 20.20 -12.71
N GLY A 172 11.62 20.64 -13.33
CA GLY A 172 11.91 20.42 -14.75
C GLY A 172 12.17 18.96 -15.11
N SER A 173 12.51 18.13 -14.13
CA SER A 173 12.79 16.70 -14.34
C SER A 173 11.55 15.81 -14.48
N ILE A 174 10.36 16.42 -14.46
CA ILE A 174 9.09 15.70 -14.68
C ILE A 174 9.09 14.96 -16.00
N ASP A 175 8.65 13.70 -15.96
CA ASP A 175 8.63 12.80 -17.10
C ASP A 175 7.42 11.86 -17.02
N THR A 176 6.54 11.99 -18.00
CA THR A 176 5.36 11.14 -18.20
C THR A 176 5.49 10.26 -19.45
N ASN A 177 6.70 10.15 -19.99
CA ASN A 177 7.07 9.48 -21.24
C ASN A 177 6.39 10.05 -22.49
N VAL A 178 5.92 11.31 -22.43
CA VAL A 178 5.25 11.99 -23.56
C VAL A 178 5.76 13.43 -23.59
N LYS A 179 6.76 13.69 -24.45
CA LYS A 179 7.47 14.97 -24.52
C LYS A 179 6.54 16.19 -24.54
N MET A 180 5.52 16.19 -25.39
CA MET A 180 4.57 17.31 -25.50
C MET A 180 3.79 17.56 -24.21
N ARG A 181 3.45 16.50 -23.46
CA ARG A 181 2.80 16.63 -22.15
C ARG A 181 3.79 17.13 -21.12
N ASP A 182 5.02 16.64 -21.13
CA ASP A 182 6.07 17.09 -20.20
C ASP A 182 6.41 18.57 -20.42
N ASP A 183 6.50 19.02 -21.68
CA ASP A 183 6.70 20.43 -22.03
C ASP A 183 5.55 21.30 -21.49
N HIS A 184 4.30 20.82 -21.58
CA HIS A 184 3.13 21.53 -21.05
C HIS A 184 3.11 21.52 -19.51
N LEU A 185 3.45 20.41 -18.86
CA LEU A 185 3.52 20.33 -17.40
C LEU A 185 4.59 21.27 -16.81
N ARG A 186 5.65 21.56 -17.57
CA ARG A 186 6.69 22.53 -17.18
C ARG A 186 6.28 24.00 -17.39
N SER A 187 5.24 24.27 -18.19
CA SER A 187 4.84 25.64 -18.53
C SER A 187 4.20 26.38 -17.33
N ALA A 188 3.98 27.68 -17.50
CA ALA A 188 3.27 28.52 -16.55
C ALA A 188 1.81 28.10 -16.28
N ASP A 189 1.26 27.19 -17.09
CA ASP A 189 -0.09 26.64 -16.90
C ASP A 189 -0.13 25.54 -15.83
N PHE A 190 1.03 24.99 -15.45
CA PHE A 190 1.17 23.90 -14.49
C PHE A 190 2.24 24.19 -13.43
N LEU A 191 3.47 23.68 -13.60
CA LEU A 191 4.52 23.79 -12.58
C LEU A 191 5.28 25.11 -12.63
N ASP A 192 5.17 25.87 -13.73
CA ASP A 192 5.87 27.14 -13.97
C ASP A 192 7.35 27.06 -13.57
N VAL A 193 8.07 26.09 -14.14
CA VAL A 193 9.44 25.74 -13.70
C VAL A 193 10.45 26.87 -13.88
N ALA A 194 10.11 27.87 -14.69
CA ALA A 194 10.90 29.09 -14.83
C ALA A 194 10.85 29.95 -13.56
N ARG A 195 9.74 29.94 -12.82
CA ARG A 195 9.53 30.70 -11.57
C ARG A 195 9.66 29.84 -10.32
N PHE A 196 9.29 28.57 -10.42
CA PHE A 196 9.35 27.59 -9.32
C PHE A 196 10.14 26.36 -9.79
N PRO A 197 11.48 26.46 -9.88
CA PRO A 197 12.31 25.38 -10.42
C PRO A 197 12.37 24.14 -9.52
N THR A 198 11.99 24.26 -8.25
CA THR A 198 12.06 23.18 -7.26
C THR A 198 10.72 22.92 -6.58
N LEU A 199 10.49 21.65 -6.24
CA LEU A 199 9.57 21.25 -5.19
C LEU A 199 10.41 20.89 -3.97
N GLU A 200 9.97 21.31 -2.78
CA GLU A 200 10.72 21.06 -1.55
C GLU A 200 9.84 20.46 -0.46
N PHE A 201 10.35 19.43 0.21
CA PHE A 201 9.68 18.82 1.35
C PHE A 201 10.60 18.86 2.57
N TYR A 202 10.11 19.43 3.67
CA TYR A 202 10.83 19.50 4.95
C TYR A 202 10.01 18.85 6.06
N SER A 203 10.64 18.03 6.89
CA SER A 203 10.05 17.49 8.11
C SER A 203 11.10 17.49 9.23
N ASP A 204 10.65 17.74 10.45
CA ASP A 204 11.46 17.73 11.67
C ASP A 204 10.94 16.73 12.72
N ARG A 205 10.00 15.87 12.32
CA ARG A 205 9.33 14.94 13.23
C ARG A 205 8.88 13.68 12.52
N PHE A 206 9.27 12.53 13.06
CA PHE A 206 8.75 11.24 12.63
C PHE A 206 7.80 10.69 13.71
N VAL A 207 6.79 9.93 13.29
CA VAL A 207 5.80 9.32 14.20
C VAL A 207 5.79 7.82 13.97
N HIS A 208 6.24 7.04 14.96
CA HIS A 208 6.15 5.59 14.89
C HIS A 208 4.70 5.13 14.95
N ARG A 209 4.30 4.27 14.00
CA ARG A 209 2.96 3.67 13.90
C ARG A 209 2.99 2.17 14.21
N GLY A 210 4.07 1.67 14.82
CA GLY A 210 4.23 0.25 15.13
C GLY A 210 4.86 -0.57 14.00
N GLY A 211 5.57 -1.63 14.38
CA GLY A 211 6.35 -2.45 13.45
C GLY A 211 7.28 -1.60 12.57
N ALA A 212 7.20 -1.80 11.26
CA ALA A 212 7.95 -1.06 10.25
C ALA A 212 7.29 0.27 9.81
N ARG A 213 6.12 0.64 10.34
CA ARG A 213 5.32 1.76 9.84
C ARG A 213 5.63 3.06 10.57
N TRP A 214 5.73 4.13 9.81
CA TRP A 214 5.98 5.48 10.27
C TRP A 214 5.08 6.47 9.54
N ALA A 215 4.75 7.58 10.17
CA ALA A 215 4.18 8.73 9.50
C ALA A 215 5.16 9.90 9.60
N VAL A 216 5.39 10.59 8.49
CA VAL A 216 6.31 11.73 8.40
C VAL A 216 5.52 12.95 7.92
N PRO A 217 4.91 13.74 8.84
CA PRO A 217 4.32 15.02 8.49
C PRO A 217 5.41 16.03 8.12
N GLY A 218 5.20 16.79 7.07
CA GLY A 218 6.15 17.81 6.62
C GLY A 218 5.49 18.91 5.81
N ALA A 219 6.24 19.98 5.60
CA ALA A 219 5.87 21.09 4.73
C ALA A 219 6.32 20.79 3.30
N LEU A 220 5.35 20.63 2.39
CA LEU A 220 5.57 20.54 0.95
C LEU A 220 5.36 21.92 0.34
N SER A 221 6.41 22.48 -0.27
CA SER A 221 6.37 23.67 -1.11
C SER A 221 6.33 23.26 -2.57
N LEU A 222 5.25 23.62 -3.26
CA LEU A 222 5.01 23.32 -4.67
C LEU A 222 4.34 24.52 -5.32
N HIS A 223 4.89 25.00 -6.44
CA HIS A 223 4.35 26.12 -7.21
C HIS A 223 4.07 27.37 -6.35
N GLY A 224 5.01 27.70 -5.44
CA GLY A 224 4.92 28.88 -4.56
C GLY A 224 3.94 28.75 -3.40
N VAL A 225 3.30 27.59 -3.20
CA VAL A 225 2.40 27.33 -2.07
C VAL A 225 2.98 26.24 -1.18
N THR A 226 2.95 26.48 0.14
CA THR A 226 3.38 25.49 1.14
C THR A 226 2.18 24.90 1.86
N ARG A 227 2.10 23.57 1.92
CA ARG A 227 1.05 22.82 2.63
C ARG A 227 1.66 21.73 3.50
N THR A 228 0.98 21.39 4.60
CA THR A 228 1.34 20.21 5.38
C THR A 228 0.86 18.95 4.65
N VAL A 229 1.79 18.05 4.37
CA VAL A 229 1.54 16.74 3.76
C VAL A 229 2.14 15.68 4.69
N THR A 230 1.43 14.57 4.87
CA THR A 230 1.96 13.42 5.61
C THR A 230 2.34 12.32 4.65
N LEU A 231 3.58 11.84 4.76
CA LEU A 231 4.02 10.63 4.09
C LEU A 231 3.74 9.43 4.99
N ASP A 232 3.03 8.43 4.47
CA ASP A 232 2.89 7.12 5.11
C ASP A 232 4.06 6.24 4.68
N VAL A 233 4.97 5.98 5.62
CA VAL A 233 6.25 5.33 5.38
C VAL A 233 6.23 3.89 5.89
N GLU A 234 6.78 2.98 5.10
CA GLU A 234 7.16 1.63 5.48
C GLU A 234 8.69 1.52 5.43
N TYR A 235 9.31 1.32 6.58
CA TYR A 235 10.74 1.12 6.70
C TYR A 235 11.11 -0.33 6.36
N LEU A 236 11.94 -0.52 5.34
CA LEU A 236 12.27 -1.83 4.79
C LEU A 236 13.51 -2.45 5.46
N GLY A 237 14.21 -1.69 6.31
CA GLY A 237 15.38 -2.15 7.06
C GLY A 237 16.72 -1.66 6.50
N LEU A 238 17.79 -2.22 7.07
CA LEU A 238 19.17 -1.97 6.71
C LEU A 238 19.70 -2.99 5.72
N GLY A 239 20.67 -2.56 4.92
CA GLY A 239 21.48 -3.42 4.07
C GLY A 239 22.87 -2.80 3.87
N ASN A 240 23.75 -3.55 3.23
CA ASN A 240 25.04 -3.03 2.79
C ASN A 240 25.05 -2.93 1.27
N GLY A 241 25.62 -1.86 0.75
CA GLY A 241 25.90 -1.75 -0.67
C GLY A 241 27.11 -2.59 -1.09
N MET A 242 27.41 -2.55 -2.39
CA MET A 242 28.50 -3.35 -2.96
C MET A 242 29.88 -2.95 -2.43
N GLU A 243 30.04 -1.72 -1.96
CA GLU A 243 31.31 -1.20 -1.41
C GLU A 243 31.34 -1.29 0.12
N GLY A 244 30.35 -1.93 0.74
CA GLY A 244 30.24 -2.14 2.19
C GLY A 244 29.65 -0.94 2.95
N GLU A 245 29.21 0.10 2.24
CA GLU A 245 28.52 1.25 2.81
C GLU A 245 27.14 0.85 3.35
N VAL A 246 26.80 1.34 4.54
CA VAL A 246 25.50 1.04 5.18
C VAL A 246 24.41 1.83 4.48
N ARG A 247 23.35 1.11 4.10
CA ARG A 247 22.17 1.64 3.43
C ARG A 247 20.91 1.36 4.25
N ALA A 248 19.94 2.24 4.14
CA ALA A 248 18.59 2.03 4.66
C ALA A 248 17.58 2.27 3.55
N ALA A 249 16.47 1.53 3.54
CA ALA A 249 15.45 1.67 2.52
C ALA A 249 14.07 1.89 3.12
N CYS A 250 13.25 2.69 2.44
CA CYS A 250 11.84 2.85 2.77
C CYS A 250 10.98 2.96 1.52
N ARG A 251 9.72 2.57 1.67
CA ARG A 251 8.64 2.96 0.76
C ARG A 251 7.82 4.03 1.43
N ALA A 252 7.34 5.01 0.67
CA ALA A 252 6.42 6.00 1.21
C ALA A 252 5.33 6.35 0.21
N THR A 253 4.14 6.69 0.72
CA THR A 253 2.98 7.06 -0.10
C THR A 253 2.27 8.28 0.46
N THR A 254 1.60 9.03 -0.41
CA THR A 254 0.66 10.10 -0.02
C THR A 254 -0.29 10.41 -1.18
N GLU A 255 -1.38 11.12 -0.90
CA GLU A 255 -2.28 11.66 -1.92
C GLU A 255 -2.25 13.19 -1.83
N LEU A 256 -2.04 13.85 -2.97
CA LEU A 256 -2.07 15.31 -3.10
C LEU A 256 -3.30 15.73 -3.92
N HIS A 257 -3.86 16.89 -3.59
CA HIS A 257 -4.81 17.58 -4.47
C HIS A 257 -4.13 18.76 -5.15
N ARG A 258 -4.07 18.76 -6.48
CA ARG A 258 -3.36 19.81 -7.24
C ARG A 258 -3.90 21.23 -7.01
N ASP A 259 -5.18 21.34 -6.70
CA ASP A 259 -5.85 22.62 -6.46
C ASP A 259 -5.37 23.29 -5.16
N ASP A 260 -4.86 22.50 -4.19
CA ASP A 260 -4.31 23.01 -2.92
C ASP A 260 -3.04 23.84 -3.12
N PHE A 261 -2.37 23.63 -4.27
CA PHE A 261 -1.11 24.25 -4.66
C PHE A 261 -1.27 25.18 -5.87
N THR A 262 -2.50 25.66 -6.12
CA THR A 262 -2.86 26.59 -7.21
C THR A 262 -2.55 26.09 -8.63
N VAL A 263 -2.22 24.80 -8.79
CA VAL A 263 -2.06 24.12 -10.09
C VAL A 263 -3.46 23.77 -10.63
N SER A 264 -4.15 24.81 -11.10
CA SER A 264 -5.60 24.82 -11.33
C SER A 264 -5.99 24.73 -12.81
N TRP A 265 -5.17 24.09 -13.66
CA TRP A 265 -5.52 23.89 -15.06
C TRP A 265 -6.85 23.15 -15.21
N GLN A 266 -7.82 23.79 -15.88
CA GLN A 266 -9.17 23.26 -16.07
C GLN A 266 -9.54 23.37 -17.55
N THR A 267 -9.27 22.32 -18.31
CA THR A 267 -10.13 22.04 -19.48
C THR A 267 -11.25 21.14 -19.01
N MET A 268 -12.48 21.67 -19.03
CA MET A 268 -13.68 20.90 -18.73
C MET A 268 -14.26 20.34 -20.03
N LEU A 269 -14.62 19.04 -20.03
CA LEU A 269 -15.45 18.49 -21.09
C LEU A 269 -16.90 18.93 -20.90
N ALA A 270 -17.70 18.89 -21.97
CA ALA A 270 -19.14 19.02 -21.86
C ALA A 270 -19.66 18.05 -20.78
N ARG A 271 -20.44 18.58 -19.81
CA ARG A 271 -20.93 17.92 -18.57
C ARG A 271 -20.08 18.07 -17.30
N GLY A 272 -19.08 18.95 -17.26
CA GLY A 272 -18.40 19.32 -16.01
C GLY A 272 -17.38 18.29 -15.50
N ILE A 273 -16.91 17.39 -16.38
CA ILE A 273 -15.86 16.43 -16.07
C ILE A 273 -14.50 17.08 -16.36
N ALA A 274 -13.64 17.16 -15.35
CA ALA A 274 -12.26 17.58 -15.52
C ALA A 274 -11.49 16.56 -16.38
N VAL A 275 -10.73 17.05 -17.37
CA VAL A 275 -9.88 16.19 -18.21
C VAL A 275 -8.81 15.47 -17.39
N VAL A 276 -8.33 16.08 -16.31
CA VAL A 276 -7.43 15.48 -15.33
C VAL A 276 -8.02 15.66 -13.93
N GLY A 277 -8.14 14.55 -13.19
CA GLY A 277 -8.66 14.54 -11.82
C GLY A 277 -7.79 15.36 -10.85
N PRO A 278 -8.36 15.85 -9.74
CA PRO A 278 -7.63 16.69 -8.79
C PRO A 278 -6.66 15.89 -7.90
N SER A 279 -6.98 14.63 -7.61
CA SER A 279 -6.16 13.72 -6.80
C SER A 279 -4.97 13.17 -7.60
N ILE A 280 -3.80 13.25 -6.98
CA ILE A 280 -2.53 12.72 -7.45
C ILE A 280 -2.00 11.76 -6.39
N GLN A 281 -1.93 10.47 -6.73
CA GLN A 281 -1.25 9.50 -5.87
C GLN A 281 0.25 9.66 -6.04
N VAL A 282 0.99 9.66 -4.94
CA VAL A 282 2.46 9.74 -4.92
C VAL A 282 3.00 8.48 -4.26
N GLU A 283 3.99 7.87 -4.91
CA GLU A 283 4.68 6.67 -4.45
C GLU A 283 6.18 6.92 -4.52
N LEU A 284 6.88 6.55 -3.44
CA LEU A 284 8.30 6.76 -3.24
C LEU A 284 8.92 5.42 -2.88
N ASP A 285 9.99 5.04 -3.57
CA ASP A 285 10.90 3.97 -3.14
C ASP A 285 12.26 4.63 -2.95
N ILE A 286 12.74 4.73 -1.72
CA ILE A 286 13.91 5.56 -1.37
C ILE A 286 14.97 4.69 -0.71
N GLN A 287 16.21 4.87 -1.16
CA GLN A 287 17.39 4.37 -0.47
C GLN A 287 18.23 5.55 0.02
N ILE A 288 18.66 5.47 1.27
CA ILE A 288 19.59 6.42 1.88
C ILE A 288 20.92 5.73 2.21
N VAL A 289 22.02 6.48 2.09
CA VAL A 289 23.38 6.04 2.42
C VAL A 289 23.92 6.92 3.54
N ARG A 290 24.52 6.28 4.54
CA ARG A 290 25.10 6.98 5.69
C ARG A 290 26.22 7.91 5.24
N GLN A 291 26.20 9.14 5.74
CA GLN A 291 27.31 10.09 5.61
C GLN A 291 28.25 9.89 6.80
N GLY A 292 29.56 10.00 6.55
CA GLY A 292 30.64 9.59 7.46
C GLY A 292 30.52 10.07 8.90
#